data_AF-A0A7C4U7I2-F1
#
_entry.id   AF-A0A7C4U7I2-F1
#
_cell.length_a   1.000
_cell.length_b   1.000
_cell.length_c   1.000
_cell.angle_alpha   90.00
_cell.angle_beta   90.00
_cell.angle_gamma   90.00
#
_symmetry.space_group_name_H-M   'P 1'
#
loop_
_entity.id
_entity.type
_entity.pdbx_description
1 polymer ?
#
loop_
_entity_poly.entity_id
_entity_poly.type
_entity_poly.pdbx_seq_one_letter_code
_entity_poly.pdbx_strand_id
1 'polypeptide(L)'
;MIIIFLSTGYNALHLKSRVDFVLQCSIYGYSYDVNNDGDPSWIYSYYSNYNPNTSYPIMVGIDKDWSDEWSRGHIQWDISSIPDTNTIISVGIRLLVAYRSQWDDEWDNNGTWIEIRDMIQDQGYWTPSNGDYADYTLYNDAGNGNKYADSLFISMDPTYNVYYPSDTTFLLLNNLAVQDLQNALSRDWFGIGLHRIGEGGDGGSNPDVDEGVNFFGSASYLYVSTLPPDNIILSSPDVYPDTGYVNSEFSFTIHYYDGWGYEPCSVMCVIDDTIKLKLTLLSGYAYDGVYGKKITLLGEGLHRYYFWTINTNETVKYYPENAPAEQIEGPFLLPSGISENDIEKKGESIIFDITGRIMKCDIKELPNGIYFIKSKNNIRKINVIK
;
A
#
# COMPACT_ATOMS: atom_id res chain seq x y z
N MET A 1 -3.60 11.54 19.31
CA MET A 1 -4.76 11.93 18.49
C MET A 1 -5.39 10.65 18.01
N ILE A 2 -6.56 10.31 18.54
CA ILE A 2 -7.31 9.10 18.21
C ILE A 2 -8.07 9.36 16.90
N ILE A 3 -8.01 8.43 15.96
CA ILE A 3 -8.98 8.38 14.86
C ILE A 3 -9.65 7.01 14.91
N ILE A 4 -10.86 7.00 15.47
CA ILE A 4 -11.83 5.90 15.34
C ILE A 4 -12.80 6.34 14.24
N PHE A 5 -12.95 5.54 13.18
CA PHE A 5 -14.02 5.73 12.21
C PHE A 5 -15.19 4.80 12.57
N LEU A 6 -16.19 5.36 13.24
CA LEU A 6 -17.56 4.85 13.19
C LEU A 6 -18.35 5.79 12.26
N SER A 7 -18.65 5.31 11.06
CA SER A 7 -19.57 5.98 10.15
C SER A 7 -20.56 4.96 9.60
N THR A 8 -21.69 4.83 10.28
CA THR A 8 -22.93 4.32 9.68
C THR A 8 -23.49 5.43 8.79
N GLY A 9 -23.00 5.51 7.56
CA GLY A 9 -23.43 6.52 6.61
C GLY A 9 -22.65 6.38 5.32
N TYR A 10 -23.34 5.98 4.26
CA TYR A 10 -22.85 5.92 2.88
C TYR A 10 -22.43 7.31 2.41
N ASN A 11 -21.19 7.70 2.71
CA ASN A 11 -20.36 8.66 2.00
C ASN A 11 -18.93 8.33 2.39
N ALA A 12 -18.43 7.23 1.81
CA ALA A 12 -17.07 6.78 2.02
C ALA A 12 -16.11 7.88 1.60
N LEU A 13 -15.35 8.39 2.56
CA LEU A 13 -14.04 8.99 2.31
C LEU A 13 -13.14 7.84 1.81
N HIS A 14 -13.35 7.41 0.56
CA HIS A 14 -12.42 6.54 -0.14
C HIS A 14 -11.15 7.36 -0.35
N LEU A 15 -10.18 7.20 0.55
CA LEU A 15 -8.79 7.27 0.10
C LEU A 15 -8.65 6.15 -0.92
N LYS A 16 -8.78 6.48 -2.21
CA LYS A 16 -8.69 5.53 -3.34
C LYS A 16 -7.38 4.72 -3.36
N SER A 17 -6.41 5.13 -2.53
CA SER A 17 -5.09 4.53 -2.45
C SER A 17 -5.04 3.23 -1.67
N ARG A 18 -6.08 2.91 -0.89
CA ARG A 18 -6.11 1.71 -0.05
C ARG A 18 -7.09 0.67 -0.55
N VAL A 19 -6.64 -0.59 -0.54
CA VAL A 19 -7.47 -1.76 -0.78
C VAL A 19 -7.43 -2.64 0.45
N ASP A 20 -8.61 -2.90 1.02
CA ASP A 20 -8.78 -3.69 2.22
C ASP A 20 -9.33 -5.08 1.88
N PHE A 21 -8.77 -6.11 2.51
CA PHE A 21 -9.16 -7.51 2.39
C PHE A 21 -9.65 -8.02 3.75
N VAL A 22 -10.72 -8.83 3.72
CA VAL A 22 -11.21 -9.58 4.88
C VAL A 22 -11.26 -11.05 4.48
N LEU A 23 -10.34 -11.83 5.04
CA LEU A 23 -10.15 -13.23 4.68
C LEU A 23 -10.62 -14.10 5.83
N GLN A 24 -11.50 -15.06 5.54
CA GLN A 24 -11.83 -16.12 6.47
C GLN A 24 -10.67 -17.11 6.54
N CYS A 25 -10.41 -17.71 7.70
CA CYS A 25 -9.40 -18.76 7.83
C CYS A 25 -9.66 -19.89 6.81
N SER A 26 -8.58 -20.48 6.31
CA SER A 26 -8.64 -21.68 5.45
C SER A 26 -8.45 -22.94 6.29
N ILE A 27 -7.50 -22.90 7.23
CA ILE A 27 -7.19 -23.97 8.17
C ILE A 27 -7.14 -23.37 9.57
N TYR A 28 -7.61 -24.12 10.56
CA TYR A 28 -7.49 -23.76 11.96
C TYR A 28 -7.44 -25.01 12.82
N GLY A 29 -7.04 -24.84 14.08
CA GLY A 29 -7.02 -25.94 15.01
C GLY A 29 -6.24 -25.65 16.28
N TYR A 30 -5.84 -26.70 16.96
CA TYR A 30 -4.96 -26.64 18.11
C TYR A 30 -4.07 -27.88 18.17
N SER A 31 -2.94 -27.72 18.85
CA SER A 31 -2.08 -28.82 19.26
C SER A 31 -2.22 -28.99 20.77
N TYR A 32 -2.24 -30.23 21.24
CA TYR A 32 -2.50 -30.60 22.62
C TYR A 32 -1.37 -31.49 23.13
N ASP A 33 -0.82 -31.19 24.31
CA ASP A 33 0.24 -31.96 24.97
C ASP A 33 -0.18 -32.31 26.39
N VAL A 34 0.19 -33.50 26.87
CA VAL A 34 -0.12 -34.00 28.21
C VAL A 34 1.19 -34.36 28.93
N ASN A 35 1.29 -33.97 30.19
CA ASN A 35 2.37 -34.22 31.15
C ASN A 35 3.77 -33.70 30.78
N ASN A 36 3.96 -33.02 29.64
CA ASN A 36 5.28 -32.60 29.15
C ASN A 36 6.29 -33.75 29.28
N ASP A 37 5.81 -34.97 29.01
CA ASP A 37 6.48 -36.23 29.28
C ASP A 37 7.49 -36.59 28.19
N GLY A 38 7.55 -35.75 27.13
CA GLY A 38 8.40 -35.91 25.98
C GLY A 38 7.78 -36.75 24.86
N ASP A 39 6.54 -37.21 25.03
CA ASP A 39 5.78 -37.85 23.96
C ASP A 39 5.24 -36.83 22.95
N PRO A 40 4.94 -37.24 21.71
CA PRO A 40 4.51 -36.31 20.67
C PRO A 40 3.15 -35.68 20.99
N SER A 41 3.00 -34.37 20.75
CA SER A 41 1.72 -33.67 20.88
C SER A 41 0.66 -34.20 19.91
N TRP A 42 -0.61 -34.21 20.33
CA TRP A 42 -1.73 -34.44 19.43
C TRP A 42 -2.04 -33.20 18.61
N ILE A 43 -2.31 -33.38 17.32
CA ILE A 43 -2.73 -32.30 16.43
C ILE A 43 -4.19 -32.46 16.04
N TYR A 44 -4.92 -31.36 16.13
CA TYR A 44 -6.30 -31.21 15.71
C TYR A 44 -6.38 -30.08 14.69
N SER A 45 -6.47 -30.39 13.41
CA SER A 45 -6.54 -29.39 12.33
C SER A 45 -7.74 -29.62 11.42
N TYR A 46 -8.41 -28.52 11.07
CA TYR A 46 -9.70 -28.51 10.38
C TYR A 46 -9.70 -27.51 9.23
N TYR A 47 -10.40 -27.85 8.14
CA TYR A 47 -10.74 -26.85 7.12
C TYR A 47 -11.97 -26.04 7.56
N SER A 48 -11.96 -24.74 7.27
CA SER A 48 -13.07 -23.83 7.58
C SER A 48 -14.39 -24.18 6.91
N ASN A 49 -14.36 -24.94 5.81
CA ASN A 49 -15.53 -25.36 5.04
C ASN A 49 -16.13 -26.71 5.48
N TYR A 50 -15.55 -27.39 6.48
CA TYR A 50 -15.80 -28.82 6.70
C TYR A 50 -17.17 -29.13 7.31
N ASN A 51 -17.79 -28.24 8.11
CA ASN A 51 -19.19 -28.37 8.53
C ASN A 51 -19.74 -27.05 9.14
N PRO A 52 -20.72 -26.38 8.51
CA PRO A 52 -21.31 -25.15 9.07
C PRO A 52 -22.09 -25.38 10.37
N ASN A 53 -22.44 -26.63 10.70
CA ASN A 53 -23.20 -26.97 11.89
C ASN A 53 -22.33 -27.29 13.12
N THR A 54 -21.01 -27.44 12.95
CA THR A 54 -20.06 -27.74 14.04
C THR A 54 -18.71 -27.08 13.75
N SER A 55 -18.51 -25.84 14.21
CA SER A 55 -17.16 -25.28 14.26
C SER A 55 -16.43 -25.97 15.40
N TYR A 56 -15.36 -26.71 15.12
CA TYR A 56 -14.44 -27.18 16.17
C TYR A 56 -13.75 -25.98 16.86
N PRO A 57 -13.34 -26.13 18.13
CA PRO A 57 -12.65 -25.07 18.84
C PRO A 57 -11.22 -24.90 18.35
N ILE A 58 -10.70 -23.69 18.56
CA ILE A 58 -9.27 -23.49 18.79
C ILE A 58 -9.11 -23.38 20.30
N MET A 59 -8.36 -24.31 20.89
CA MET A 59 -8.06 -24.37 22.31
C MET A 59 -6.73 -23.67 22.59
N VAL A 60 -6.69 -22.82 23.62
CA VAL A 60 -5.48 -22.14 24.08
C VAL A 60 -5.52 -22.04 25.59
N GLY A 61 -4.60 -22.71 26.27
CA GLY A 61 -4.64 -22.77 27.74
C GLY A 61 -3.66 -23.75 28.34
N ILE A 62 -3.70 -23.79 29.67
CA ILE A 62 -3.01 -24.79 30.48
C ILE A 62 -4.02 -25.28 31.52
N ASP A 63 -4.14 -26.59 31.66
CA ASP A 63 -4.76 -27.23 32.83
C ASP A 63 -3.62 -27.89 33.64
N LYS A 64 -3.63 -27.70 34.96
CA LYS A 64 -2.61 -28.23 35.88
C LYS A 64 -3.28 -29.01 36.98
N ASP A 65 -3.82 -30.17 36.60
CA ASP A 65 -4.47 -31.09 37.52
C ASP A 65 -3.67 -32.41 37.70
N TRP A 66 -4.30 -33.59 37.61
CA TRP A 66 -3.61 -34.88 37.62
C TRP A 66 -2.94 -35.23 36.29
N SER A 67 -3.35 -34.62 35.19
CA SER A 67 -2.69 -34.72 33.89
C SER A 67 -2.39 -33.29 33.47
N ASP A 68 -1.15 -32.81 33.63
CA ASP A 68 -0.86 -31.43 33.23
C ASP A 68 -1.06 -31.31 31.72
N GLU A 69 -1.88 -30.38 31.23
CA GLU A 69 -2.29 -30.30 29.83
C GLU A 69 -2.05 -28.93 29.26
N TRP A 70 -1.55 -28.89 28.03
CA TRP A 70 -1.25 -27.66 27.32
C TRP A 70 -1.87 -27.65 25.96
N SER A 71 -2.53 -26.54 25.63
CA SER A 71 -3.04 -26.33 24.28
C SER A 71 -2.53 -25.04 23.66
N ARG A 72 -2.08 -25.16 22.41
CA ARG A 72 -1.67 -24.05 21.55
C ARG A 72 -2.54 -24.04 20.31
N GLY A 73 -3.14 -22.90 20.04
CA GLY A 73 -3.98 -22.70 18.88
C GLY A 73 -3.17 -22.38 17.64
N HIS A 74 -3.70 -22.71 16.46
CA HIS A 74 -3.09 -22.37 15.19
C HIS A 74 -4.15 -22.01 14.14
N ILE A 75 -3.84 -21.01 13.31
CA ILE A 75 -4.75 -20.52 12.26
C ILE A 75 -3.95 -20.18 11.02
N GLN A 76 -4.47 -20.52 9.85
CA GLN A 76 -3.92 -20.16 8.56
C GLN A 76 -5.00 -19.57 7.65
N TRP A 77 -4.58 -18.63 6.80
CA TRP A 77 -5.38 -18.00 5.77
C TRP A 77 -4.78 -18.26 4.40
N ASP A 78 -5.64 -18.47 3.40
CA ASP A 78 -5.31 -18.33 1.98
C ASP A 78 -5.31 -16.84 1.65
N ILE A 79 -4.15 -16.32 1.24
CA ILE A 79 -3.93 -14.90 0.91
C ILE A 79 -3.75 -14.67 -0.59
N SER A 80 -4.00 -15.67 -1.45
CA SER A 80 -3.84 -15.58 -2.91
C SER A 80 -4.69 -14.50 -3.60
N SER A 81 -5.73 -14.03 -2.91
CA SER A 81 -6.55 -12.91 -3.39
C SER A 81 -5.86 -11.53 -3.27
N ILE A 82 -4.77 -11.43 -2.50
CA ILE A 82 -3.98 -10.21 -2.35
C ILE A 82 -2.89 -10.20 -3.43
N PRO A 83 -2.84 -9.20 -4.33
CA PRO A 83 -1.82 -9.17 -5.38
C PRO A 83 -0.39 -9.04 -4.81
N ASP A 84 0.54 -9.85 -5.33
CA ASP A 84 1.97 -9.82 -4.96
C ASP A 84 2.64 -8.46 -5.12
N THR A 85 2.10 -7.62 -6.01
CA THR A 85 2.64 -6.28 -6.28
C THR A 85 2.21 -5.24 -5.24
N ASN A 86 1.30 -5.59 -4.33
CA ASN A 86 0.81 -4.66 -3.32
C ASN A 86 1.78 -4.58 -2.14
N THR A 87 1.85 -3.39 -1.54
CA THR A 87 2.53 -3.14 -0.28
C THR A 87 1.55 -3.30 0.88
N ILE A 88 1.85 -4.15 1.86
CA ILE A 88 1.05 -4.33 3.07
C ILE A 88 1.26 -3.14 4.00
N ILE A 89 0.15 -2.52 4.46
CA ILE A 89 0.17 -1.37 5.36
C ILE A 89 -0.10 -1.80 6.80
N SER A 90 -1.07 -2.68 6.99
CA SER A 90 -1.52 -3.12 8.30
C SER A 90 -2.17 -4.48 8.23
N VAL A 91 -1.98 -5.26 9.28
CA VAL A 91 -2.58 -6.58 9.47
C VAL A 91 -3.29 -6.59 10.81
N GLY A 92 -4.51 -7.10 10.85
CA GLY A 92 -5.24 -7.34 12.08
C GLY A 92 -5.98 -8.66 12.02
N ILE A 93 -6.31 -9.22 13.16
CA ILE A 93 -7.12 -10.43 13.26
C ILE A 93 -8.37 -10.17 14.07
N ARG A 94 -9.43 -10.87 13.71
CA ARG A 94 -10.63 -10.99 14.53
C ARG A 94 -10.79 -12.44 14.93
N LEU A 95 -10.75 -12.67 16.23
CA LEU A 95 -11.06 -13.96 16.84
C LEU A 95 -12.46 -13.87 17.46
N LEU A 96 -13.21 -14.97 17.32
CA LEU A 96 -14.51 -15.09 17.96
C LEU A 96 -14.39 -16.05 19.15
N VAL A 97 -14.67 -15.54 20.35
CA VAL A 97 -14.54 -16.30 21.60
C VAL A 97 -15.72 -17.24 21.78
N ALA A 98 -15.46 -18.44 22.27
CA ALA A 98 -16.46 -19.43 22.66
C ALA A 98 -17.26 -18.98 23.90
N TYR A 99 -18.43 -19.60 24.11
CA TYR A 99 -19.16 -19.46 25.37
C TYR A 99 -18.79 -20.59 26.32
N ARG A 100 -18.92 -20.31 27.62
CA ARG A 100 -18.80 -21.33 28.67
C ARG A 100 -19.96 -22.32 28.53
N SER A 101 -19.69 -23.61 28.41
CA SER A 101 -20.69 -24.62 28.09
C SER A 101 -20.25 -25.54 26.96
N GLN A 102 -19.49 -24.98 26.02
CA GLN A 102 -19.44 -25.50 24.65
C GLN A 102 -18.45 -26.66 24.48
N TRP A 103 -17.35 -26.63 25.25
CA TRP A 103 -16.21 -27.56 25.28
C TRP A 103 -15.61 -27.44 26.69
N ASP A 104 -16.37 -27.89 27.68
CA ASP A 104 -16.35 -27.35 29.05
C ASP A 104 -15.61 -28.21 30.06
N ASP A 105 -14.77 -29.13 29.60
CA ASP A 105 -14.04 -30.05 30.45
C ASP A 105 -12.52 -29.88 30.41
N GLU A 106 -11.98 -28.93 29.63
CA GLU A 106 -10.53 -28.70 29.58
C GLU A 106 -10.00 -27.56 30.47
N TRP A 107 -10.83 -26.61 30.95
CA TRP A 107 -10.34 -25.46 31.74
C TRP A 107 -11.21 -25.15 32.98
N ASP A 108 -10.65 -25.14 34.19
CA ASP A 108 -11.33 -24.64 35.39
C ASP A 108 -11.59 -23.13 35.30
N ASN A 109 -10.60 -22.35 34.83
CA ASN A 109 -10.77 -20.93 34.58
C ASN A 109 -10.97 -20.61 33.10
N ASN A 110 -12.11 -19.99 32.81
CA ASN A 110 -12.64 -19.75 31.48
C ASN A 110 -12.13 -18.43 30.86
N GLY A 111 -10.84 -18.15 31.01
CA GLY A 111 -10.18 -17.02 30.37
C GLY A 111 -8.69 -16.96 30.67
N THR A 112 -7.92 -16.46 29.71
CA THR A 112 -6.46 -16.38 29.82
C THR A 112 -5.88 -15.21 29.03
N TRP A 113 -4.60 -14.93 29.29
CA TRP A 113 -3.79 -13.98 28.55
C TRP A 113 -3.14 -14.69 27.38
N ILE A 114 -3.48 -14.29 26.15
CA ILE A 114 -2.90 -14.88 24.94
C ILE A 114 -1.79 -14.01 24.33
N GLU A 115 -0.90 -14.65 23.60
CA GLU A 115 0.09 -14.07 22.70
C GLU A 115 -0.18 -14.60 21.28
N ILE A 116 0.02 -13.73 20.30
CA ILE A 116 -0.03 -14.11 18.88
C ILE A 116 1.39 -14.17 18.36
N ARG A 117 1.74 -15.28 17.71
CA ARG A 117 3.10 -15.55 17.23
C ARG A 117 3.09 -15.94 15.76
N ASP A 118 4.21 -15.70 15.08
CA ASP A 118 4.40 -16.21 13.72
C ASP A 118 4.41 -17.72 13.68
N MET A 119 4.04 -18.25 12.51
CA MET A 119 4.23 -19.65 12.16
C MET A 119 5.05 -19.74 10.88
N ILE A 120 6.04 -20.61 10.89
CA ILE A 120 6.92 -20.85 9.75
C ILE A 120 6.38 -22.00 8.89
N GLN A 121 5.58 -22.89 9.48
CA GLN A 121 5.09 -24.09 8.83
C GLN A 121 3.70 -23.89 8.21
N ASP A 122 3.54 -24.38 6.98
CA ASP A 122 2.25 -24.42 6.30
C ASP A 122 1.39 -25.54 6.89
N GLN A 123 0.27 -25.19 7.52
CA GLN A 123 -0.65 -26.11 8.16
C GLN A 123 -1.27 -27.13 7.20
N GLY A 124 -1.17 -26.91 5.88
CA GLY A 124 -1.57 -27.85 4.85
C GLY A 124 -0.95 -29.24 4.98
N TYR A 125 0.23 -29.39 5.59
CA TYR A 125 0.84 -30.70 5.83
C TYR A 125 0.15 -31.54 6.91
N TRP A 126 -0.65 -30.91 7.77
CA TRP A 126 -1.28 -31.53 8.93
C TRP A 126 -2.82 -31.51 8.86
N THR A 127 -3.40 -31.16 7.72
CA THR A 127 -4.86 -30.97 7.60
C THR A 127 -5.47 -31.88 6.52
N PRO A 128 -6.60 -32.58 6.82
CA PRO A 128 -7.26 -32.70 8.13
C PRO A 128 -6.67 -33.88 8.92
N SER A 129 -5.99 -33.61 10.03
CA SER A 129 -5.61 -34.61 11.03
C SER A 129 -6.39 -34.37 12.31
N ASN A 130 -6.98 -35.43 12.86
CA ASN A 130 -7.78 -35.37 14.07
C ASN A 130 -7.26 -36.40 15.08
N GLY A 131 -6.53 -35.92 16.09
CA GLY A 131 -5.96 -36.77 17.13
C GLY A 131 -4.80 -37.65 16.65
N ASP A 132 -4.17 -37.29 15.53
CA ASP A 132 -2.93 -37.95 15.10
C ASP A 132 -1.78 -37.54 16.03
N TYR A 133 -0.96 -38.51 16.42
CA TYR A 133 0.33 -38.22 17.04
C TYR A 133 1.22 -37.57 16.00
N ALA A 134 1.61 -36.33 16.27
CA ALA A 134 2.60 -35.65 15.48
C ALA A 134 3.76 -35.25 16.37
N ASP A 135 4.95 -35.13 15.79
CA ASP A 135 6.05 -34.50 16.52
C ASP A 135 5.63 -33.08 16.99
N TYR A 136 6.42 -32.52 17.90
CA TYR A 136 6.18 -31.18 18.42
C TYR A 136 6.34 -30.07 17.37
N THR A 137 6.41 -30.35 16.06
CA THR A 137 6.65 -29.31 15.05
C THR A 137 5.57 -28.24 15.09
N LEU A 138 4.29 -28.60 14.95
CA LEU A 138 3.21 -27.61 14.90
C LEU A 138 2.97 -26.95 16.27
N TYR A 139 3.05 -27.76 17.33
CA TYR A 139 2.97 -27.27 18.71
C TYR A 139 4.05 -26.22 19.01
N ASN A 140 5.31 -26.50 18.64
CA ASN A 140 6.42 -25.56 18.82
C ASN A 140 6.32 -24.36 17.89
N ASP A 141 5.92 -24.55 16.63
CA ASP A 141 5.76 -23.46 15.67
C ASP A 141 4.73 -22.44 16.18
N ALA A 142 3.61 -22.92 16.73
CA ALA A 142 2.58 -22.06 17.31
C ALA A 142 3.03 -21.28 18.57
N GLY A 143 4.05 -21.76 19.29
CA GLY A 143 4.47 -21.19 20.59
C GLY A 143 5.82 -20.48 20.60
N ASN A 144 6.73 -20.81 19.69
CA ASN A 144 8.13 -20.37 19.71
C ASN A 144 8.46 -19.31 18.66
N GLY A 145 7.52 -18.98 17.78
CA GLY A 145 7.67 -17.88 16.82
C GLY A 145 7.87 -16.51 17.50
N ASN A 146 8.33 -15.54 16.74
CA ASN A 146 8.33 -14.13 17.08
C ASN A 146 6.91 -13.63 17.36
N LYS A 147 6.82 -12.67 18.27
CA LYS A 147 5.54 -12.13 18.72
C LYS A 147 5.00 -11.07 17.75
N TYR A 148 3.74 -11.21 17.36
CA TYR A 148 2.99 -10.25 16.55
C TYR A 148 2.13 -9.28 17.35
N ALA A 149 1.64 -9.69 18.52
CA ALA A 149 0.86 -8.80 19.38
C ALA A 149 1.02 -9.18 20.85
N ASP A 150 1.02 -8.16 21.70
CA ASP A 150 0.93 -8.30 23.15
C ASP A 150 -0.52 -8.50 23.62
N SER A 151 -0.63 -9.02 24.83
CA SER A 151 -1.84 -9.61 25.39
C SER A 151 -3.07 -8.73 25.51
N LEU A 152 -4.22 -9.37 25.28
CA LEU A 152 -5.47 -9.04 25.94
C LEU A 152 -5.87 -10.24 26.80
N PHE A 153 -6.37 -10.01 28.00
CA PHE A 153 -7.09 -11.04 28.74
C PHE A 153 -8.39 -11.30 28.00
N ILE A 154 -8.58 -12.54 27.56
CA ILE A 154 -9.79 -12.98 26.85
C ILE A 154 -10.50 -13.98 27.74
N SER A 155 -11.79 -13.75 27.98
CA SER A 155 -12.63 -14.65 28.77
C SER A 155 -13.84 -15.10 27.98
N MET A 156 -14.18 -16.37 28.12
CA MET A 156 -15.40 -16.94 27.55
C MET A 156 -16.62 -16.38 28.29
N ASP A 157 -17.69 -16.06 27.54
CA ASP A 157 -18.87 -15.45 28.13
C ASP A 157 -19.68 -16.49 28.92
N PRO A 158 -20.04 -16.21 30.20
CA PRO A 158 -20.81 -17.12 31.04
C PRO A 158 -22.32 -17.15 30.76
N THR A 159 -22.87 -16.26 29.90
CA THR A 159 -24.31 -15.93 29.88
C THR A 159 -25.05 -16.30 28.59
N TYR A 160 -24.37 -16.71 27.52
CA TYR A 160 -25.03 -16.98 26.24
C TYR A 160 -25.14 -18.47 25.91
N ASN A 161 -26.37 -18.98 25.98
CA ASN A 161 -26.78 -20.32 25.54
C ASN A 161 -27.42 -20.29 24.13
N VAL A 162 -27.08 -19.28 23.32
CA VAL A 162 -27.60 -19.07 21.96
C VAL A 162 -26.41 -18.78 21.05
N TYR A 163 -26.42 -19.31 19.82
CA TYR A 163 -25.43 -19.12 18.75
C TYR A 163 -25.30 -17.63 18.38
N TYR A 164 -24.67 -16.85 19.25
CA TYR A 164 -24.47 -15.42 19.13
C TYR A 164 -23.04 -15.10 19.57
N PRO A 165 -22.26 -14.39 18.75
CA PRO A 165 -20.89 -14.05 19.07
C PRO A 165 -20.86 -13.14 20.30
N SER A 166 -20.40 -13.64 21.45
CA SER A 166 -20.53 -12.93 22.72
C SER A 166 -19.44 -11.88 22.98
N ASP A 167 -18.32 -11.92 22.26
CA ASP A 167 -17.40 -10.77 22.10
C ASP A 167 -16.46 -11.03 20.92
N THR A 168 -16.21 -10.02 20.09
CA THR A 168 -15.17 -10.11 19.04
C THR A 168 -13.91 -9.41 19.52
N THR A 169 -12.82 -10.16 19.66
CA THR A 169 -11.52 -9.56 19.95
C THR A 169 -10.84 -9.22 18.63
N PHE A 170 -10.79 -7.92 18.30
CA PHE A 170 -9.98 -7.42 17.19
C PHE A 170 -8.60 -7.03 17.70
N LEU A 171 -7.56 -7.61 17.10
CA LEU A 171 -6.18 -7.39 17.47
C LEU A 171 -5.42 -6.85 16.26
N LEU A 172 -4.88 -5.65 16.39
CA LEU A 172 -3.94 -5.12 15.41
C LEU A 172 -2.57 -5.78 15.64
N LEU A 173 -2.00 -6.36 14.60
CA LEU A 173 -0.67 -6.96 14.67
C LEU A 173 0.41 -5.90 14.44
N ASN A 174 1.61 -6.17 14.96
CA ASN A 174 2.75 -5.26 14.87
C ASN A 174 3.42 -5.26 13.48
N ASN A 175 4.46 -4.45 13.32
CA ASN A 175 5.19 -4.30 12.06
C ASN A 175 5.88 -5.59 11.59
N LEU A 176 6.17 -6.53 12.49
CA LEU A 176 6.77 -7.81 12.10
C LEU A 176 5.74 -8.65 11.32
N ALA A 177 4.49 -8.71 11.79
CA ALA A 177 3.42 -9.37 11.07
C ALA A 177 3.17 -8.76 9.68
N VAL A 178 3.27 -7.44 9.56
CA VAL A 178 3.18 -6.73 8.27
C VAL A 178 4.30 -7.19 7.32
N GLN A 179 5.54 -7.28 7.81
CA GLN A 179 6.69 -7.73 7.03
C GLN A 179 6.57 -9.20 6.63
N ASP A 180 6.15 -10.06 7.54
CA ASP A 180 6.01 -11.49 7.28
C ASP A 180 4.88 -11.77 6.30
N LEU A 181 3.74 -11.07 6.41
CA LEU A 181 2.66 -11.17 5.43
C LEU A 181 3.09 -10.64 4.06
N GLN A 182 3.86 -9.55 4.01
CA GLN A 182 4.47 -9.05 2.76
C GLN A 182 5.35 -10.11 2.10
N ASN A 183 6.18 -10.80 2.88
CA ASN A 183 7.04 -11.89 2.40
C ASN A 183 6.24 -13.16 2.05
N ALA A 184 5.01 -13.27 2.55
CA ALA A 184 4.13 -14.40 2.33
C ALA A 184 3.27 -14.28 1.07
N LEU A 185 3.14 -13.09 0.47
CA LEU A 185 2.29 -12.89 -0.72
C LEU A 185 2.56 -13.92 -1.82
N SER A 186 3.82 -14.12 -2.20
CA SER A 186 4.20 -15.10 -3.23
C SER A 186 4.05 -16.57 -2.84
N ARG A 187 3.74 -16.85 -1.57
CA ARG A 187 3.48 -18.20 -1.04
C ARG A 187 1.97 -18.49 -0.93
N ASP A 188 1.12 -17.49 -1.09
CA ASP A 188 -0.34 -17.59 -1.02
C ASP A 188 -0.93 -18.04 0.33
N TRP A 189 -0.13 -18.12 1.41
CA TRP A 189 -0.63 -18.44 2.75
C TRP A 189 0.04 -17.63 3.86
N PHE A 190 -0.71 -17.35 4.92
CA PHE A 190 -0.20 -16.70 6.14
C PHE A 190 -0.75 -17.43 7.37
N GLY A 191 0.11 -17.75 8.33
CA GLY A 191 -0.24 -18.52 9.53
C GLY A 191 0.15 -17.82 10.82
N ILE A 192 -0.60 -18.06 11.89
CA ILE A 192 -0.30 -17.60 13.25
C ILE A 192 -0.54 -18.68 14.29
N GLY A 193 0.27 -18.64 15.34
CA GLY A 193 0.10 -19.39 16.57
C GLY A 193 -0.57 -18.55 17.64
N LEU A 194 -1.38 -19.22 18.48
CA LEU A 194 -1.99 -18.67 19.68
C LEU A 194 -1.44 -19.44 20.89
N HIS A 195 -0.87 -18.71 21.83
CA HIS A 195 -0.12 -19.28 22.94
C HIS A 195 -0.47 -18.52 24.22
N ARG A 196 -0.69 -19.23 25.34
CA ARG A 196 -0.88 -18.62 26.66
C ARG A 196 0.41 -17.97 27.18
N ILE A 197 0.34 -16.73 27.65
CA ILE A 197 1.53 -16.02 28.16
C ILE A 197 2.13 -16.72 29.37
N GLY A 198 3.43 -16.99 29.33
CA GLY A 198 4.16 -17.56 30.47
C GLY A 198 4.11 -19.08 30.54
N GLU A 199 3.83 -19.76 29.42
CA GLU A 199 3.99 -21.22 29.29
C GLU A 199 5.47 -21.64 29.44
N GLY A 200 6.43 -20.79 29.04
CA GLY A 200 7.86 -21.10 28.92
C GLY A 200 8.77 -20.84 30.13
N GLY A 201 8.22 -20.78 31.34
CA GLY A 201 9.00 -20.68 32.57
C GLY A 201 8.24 -21.31 33.71
N ASP A 202 8.57 -22.57 34.02
CA ASP A 202 8.29 -23.27 35.28
C ASP A 202 6.80 -23.52 35.59
N GLY A 203 5.87 -23.13 34.71
CA GLY A 203 4.66 -22.50 35.20
C GLY A 203 5.03 -21.25 36.00
N GLY A 204 4.30 -20.15 35.84
CA GLY A 204 4.32 -19.15 36.91
C GLY A 204 4.24 -19.89 38.25
N SER A 205 4.97 -19.45 39.26
CA SER A 205 5.13 -20.12 40.57
C SER A 205 3.81 -20.40 41.33
N ASN A 206 2.69 -20.22 40.64
CA ASN A 206 1.35 -20.64 40.90
C ASN A 206 1.15 -22.09 40.38
N PRO A 207 1.21 -23.10 41.25
CA PRO A 207 0.96 -24.50 40.90
C PRO A 207 -0.48 -24.77 40.44
N ASP A 208 -1.40 -23.79 40.57
CA ASP A 208 -2.83 -23.93 40.30
C ASP A 208 -3.25 -23.09 39.06
N VAL A 209 -2.41 -23.03 38.01
CA VAL A 209 -2.81 -22.36 36.76
C VAL A 209 -3.57 -23.37 35.92
N ASP A 210 -4.87 -23.42 36.17
CA ASP A 210 -5.85 -24.04 35.28
C ASP A 210 -6.67 -22.91 34.65
N GLU A 211 -6.22 -22.45 33.48
CA GLU A 211 -6.86 -21.39 32.73
C GLU A 211 -6.71 -21.57 31.22
N GLY A 212 -7.80 -21.30 30.51
CA GLY A 212 -7.81 -21.37 29.06
C GLY A 212 -8.98 -20.64 28.43
N VAL A 213 -8.91 -20.54 27.11
CA VAL A 213 -9.94 -19.92 26.29
C VAL A 213 -10.11 -20.71 25.01
N ASN A 214 -11.37 -20.88 24.61
CA ASN A 214 -11.73 -21.51 23.36
C ASN A 214 -12.20 -20.45 22.36
N PHE A 215 -11.87 -20.62 21.08
CA PHE A 215 -12.36 -19.78 19.99
C PHE A 215 -13.17 -20.60 18.97
N PHE A 216 -14.14 -19.96 18.35
CA PHE A 216 -14.81 -20.49 17.17
C PHE A 216 -13.85 -20.45 15.98
N GLY A 217 -13.18 -21.57 15.71
CA GLY A 217 -12.09 -21.59 14.74
C GLY A 217 -12.48 -21.13 13.34
N SER A 218 -13.60 -21.63 12.81
CA SER A 218 -14.11 -21.23 11.48
C SER A 218 -14.55 -19.76 11.37
N ALA A 219 -14.72 -19.07 12.51
CA ALA A 219 -15.09 -17.67 12.58
C ALA A 219 -13.90 -16.75 12.90
N SER A 220 -12.69 -17.16 12.50
CA SER A 220 -11.48 -16.36 12.59
C SER A 220 -11.20 -15.64 11.26
N TYR A 221 -10.89 -14.35 11.32
CA TYR A 221 -10.73 -13.50 10.13
C TYR A 221 -9.43 -12.71 10.18
N LEU A 222 -8.76 -12.62 9.02
CA LEU A 222 -7.62 -11.75 8.78
C LEU A 222 -8.09 -10.50 8.06
N TYR A 223 -7.69 -9.35 8.58
CA TYR A 223 -7.94 -8.03 8.01
C TYR A 223 -6.61 -7.48 7.50
N VAL A 224 -6.52 -7.20 6.20
CA VAL A 224 -5.29 -6.70 5.58
C VAL A 224 -5.60 -5.43 4.82
N SER A 225 -4.85 -4.37 5.09
CA SER A 225 -4.90 -3.13 4.30
C SER A 225 -3.64 -3.03 3.45
N THR A 226 -3.80 -2.70 2.16
CA THR A 226 -2.71 -2.67 1.19
C THR A 226 -2.71 -1.39 0.36
N LEU A 227 -1.52 -1.01 -0.12
CA LEU A 227 -1.30 -0.01 -1.17
C LEU A 227 -0.97 -0.75 -2.47
N PRO A 228 -1.78 -0.61 -3.52
CA PRO A 228 -1.41 -1.08 -4.85
C PRO A 228 -0.14 -0.37 -5.37
N PRO A 229 0.59 -1.00 -6.31
CA PRO A 229 1.74 -0.38 -6.94
C PRO A 229 1.31 0.90 -7.64
N ASP A 230 2.14 1.91 -7.51
CA ASP A 230 1.88 3.23 -8.03
C ASP A 230 2.02 3.29 -9.55
N ASN A 231 1.18 4.09 -10.20
CA ASN A 231 1.18 4.25 -11.64
C ASN A 231 0.90 5.70 -12.03
N ILE A 232 1.83 6.58 -11.66
CA ILE A 232 1.77 8.00 -12.00
C ILE A 232 1.95 8.21 -13.51
N ILE A 233 1.09 9.05 -14.08
CA ILE A 233 1.19 9.52 -15.46
C ILE A 233 1.33 11.05 -15.47
N LEU A 234 2.37 11.53 -16.15
CA LEU A 234 2.48 12.92 -16.59
C LEU A 234 2.17 12.99 -18.09
N SER A 235 1.32 13.92 -18.50
CA SER A 235 0.85 14.00 -19.89
C SER A 235 0.47 15.43 -20.29
N SER A 236 0.29 15.65 -21.60
CA SER A 236 -0.17 16.93 -22.16
C SER A 236 0.66 18.14 -21.67
N PRO A 237 2.00 18.10 -21.83
CA PRO A 237 2.83 19.27 -21.53
C PRO A 237 2.45 20.43 -22.44
N ASP A 238 2.45 21.65 -21.93
CA ASP A 238 2.25 22.83 -22.76
C ASP A 238 3.04 24.03 -22.23
N VAL A 239 3.38 24.94 -23.15
CA VAL A 239 3.94 26.25 -22.85
C VAL A 239 3.28 27.31 -23.71
N TYR A 240 2.73 28.34 -23.08
CA TYR A 240 2.05 29.44 -23.77
C TYR A 240 2.49 30.82 -23.26
N PRO A 241 2.82 31.78 -24.15
CA PRO A 241 3.02 31.57 -25.59
C PRO A 241 4.24 30.68 -25.87
N ASP A 242 4.34 30.08 -27.05
CA ASP A 242 5.51 29.25 -27.44
C ASP A 242 6.72 30.09 -27.90
N THR A 243 6.49 31.39 -28.07
CA THR A 243 7.46 32.38 -28.56
C THR A 243 7.24 33.73 -27.86
N GLY A 244 8.30 34.50 -27.66
CA GLY A 244 8.19 35.82 -27.07
C GLY A 244 9.47 36.64 -27.13
N TYR A 245 9.50 37.71 -26.36
CA TYR A 245 10.68 38.55 -26.14
C TYR A 245 11.26 38.32 -24.74
N VAL A 246 12.48 38.78 -24.52
CA VAL A 246 13.01 38.98 -23.17
C VAL A 246 11.99 39.76 -22.32
N ASN A 247 11.75 39.30 -21.09
CA ASN A 247 10.72 39.79 -20.17
C ASN A 247 9.27 39.41 -20.51
N SER A 248 9.02 38.56 -21.51
CA SER A 248 7.68 38.00 -21.72
C SER A 248 7.33 37.01 -20.62
N GLU A 249 6.05 36.94 -20.28
CA GLU A 249 5.50 35.96 -19.33
C GLU A 249 5.11 34.69 -20.09
N PHE A 250 5.54 33.53 -19.58
CA PHE A 250 5.28 32.20 -20.12
C PHE A 250 4.56 31.35 -19.08
N SER A 251 3.54 30.63 -19.50
CA SER A 251 2.78 29.70 -18.67
C SER A 251 3.15 28.27 -19.04
N PHE A 252 3.73 27.53 -18.11
CA PHE A 252 4.03 26.10 -18.27
C PHE A 252 2.94 25.28 -17.58
N THR A 253 2.43 24.26 -18.26
CA THR A 253 1.42 23.35 -17.71
C THR A 253 1.74 21.89 -18.02
N ILE A 254 1.22 20.99 -17.17
CA ILE A 254 1.29 19.54 -17.31
C ILE A 254 0.07 18.90 -16.63
N HIS A 255 -0.46 17.83 -17.20
CA HIS A 255 -1.48 17.01 -16.56
C HIS A 255 -0.84 15.91 -15.70
N TYR A 256 -1.25 15.82 -14.44
CA TYR A 256 -0.89 14.75 -13.49
C TYR A 256 -2.09 13.82 -13.33
N TYR A 257 -1.86 12.51 -13.41
CA TYR A 257 -2.87 11.49 -13.13
C TYR A 257 -2.29 10.34 -12.31
N ASP A 258 -3.05 9.91 -11.32
CA ASP A 258 -2.76 8.74 -10.49
C ASP A 258 -4.05 7.93 -10.30
N GLY A 259 -4.06 6.70 -10.83
CA GLY A 259 -5.23 5.82 -10.80
C GLY A 259 -5.65 5.37 -9.39
N TRP A 260 -4.72 5.41 -8.43
CA TRP A 260 -4.93 5.06 -7.04
C TRP A 260 -5.16 6.29 -6.17
N GLY A 261 -5.17 7.49 -6.76
CA GLY A 261 -5.54 8.70 -6.03
C GLY A 261 -4.44 9.23 -5.11
N TYR A 262 -3.16 8.84 -5.31
CA TYR A 262 -2.06 9.50 -4.61
C TYR A 262 -1.86 10.91 -5.17
N GLU A 263 -1.96 11.91 -4.30
CA GLU A 263 -1.76 13.31 -4.66
C GLU A 263 -0.26 13.62 -4.81
N PRO A 264 0.14 14.54 -5.71
CA PRO A 264 1.52 14.96 -5.82
C PRO A 264 1.95 15.79 -4.60
N CYS A 265 3.04 15.41 -3.94
CA CYS A 265 3.74 16.24 -2.94
C CYS A 265 4.35 17.49 -3.61
N SER A 266 4.83 17.33 -4.84
CA SER A 266 5.34 18.44 -5.66
C SER A 266 5.29 18.10 -7.14
N VAL A 267 4.77 19.01 -7.96
CA VAL A 267 4.92 19.00 -9.42
C VAL A 267 5.85 20.14 -9.80
N MET A 268 6.92 19.83 -10.54
CA MET A 268 7.97 20.77 -10.91
C MET A 268 8.11 20.86 -12.42
N CYS A 269 8.36 22.07 -12.92
CA CYS A 269 8.93 22.32 -14.24
C CYS A 269 10.38 22.77 -14.05
N VAL A 270 11.31 22.21 -14.80
CA VAL A 270 12.72 22.61 -14.82
C VAL A 270 13.04 23.15 -16.20
N ILE A 271 13.56 24.38 -16.27
CA ILE A 271 13.90 25.08 -17.51
C ILE A 271 15.42 25.28 -17.54
N ASP A 272 16.05 24.89 -18.65
CA ASP A 272 17.50 24.92 -18.92
C ASP A 272 18.33 24.34 -17.76
N ASP A 273 17.85 23.26 -17.15
CA ASP A 273 18.46 22.55 -16.02
C ASP A 273 18.73 23.37 -14.75
N THR A 274 18.37 24.66 -14.73
CA THR A 274 18.78 25.62 -13.70
C THR A 274 17.60 26.28 -13.02
N ILE A 275 16.54 26.62 -13.77
CA ILE A 275 15.36 27.28 -13.23
C ILE A 275 14.36 26.22 -12.78
N LYS A 276 14.09 26.14 -11.48
CA LYS A 276 13.16 25.19 -10.88
C LYS A 276 11.85 25.88 -10.49
N LEU A 277 10.77 25.51 -11.15
CA LEU A 277 9.45 26.10 -10.98
C LEU A 277 8.48 25.10 -10.34
N LYS A 278 8.11 25.32 -9.08
CA LYS A 278 7.03 24.56 -8.43
C LYS A 278 5.67 24.97 -8.99
N LEU A 279 4.97 24.03 -9.61
CA LEU A 279 3.65 24.24 -10.21
C LEU A 279 2.54 24.10 -9.17
N THR A 280 1.40 24.73 -9.46
CA THR A 280 0.19 24.69 -8.62
C THR A 280 -0.98 24.12 -9.41
N LEU A 281 -1.91 23.44 -8.74
CA LEU A 281 -3.13 22.92 -9.36
C LEU A 281 -3.96 24.07 -9.94
N LEU A 282 -4.25 24.02 -11.24
CA LEU A 282 -5.08 24.99 -11.95
C LEU A 282 -6.52 24.49 -12.10
N SER A 283 -6.71 23.20 -12.36
CA SER A 283 -8.02 22.58 -12.54
C SER A 283 -7.98 21.07 -12.31
N GLY A 284 -9.12 20.47 -11.93
CA GLY A 284 -9.25 19.04 -11.66
C GLY A 284 -9.12 18.71 -10.17
N TYR A 285 -8.80 17.45 -9.87
CA TYR A 285 -8.47 16.99 -8.53
C TYR A 285 -6.95 16.91 -8.37
N ALA A 286 -6.44 16.90 -7.13
CA ALA A 286 -5.00 16.84 -6.91
C ALA A 286 -4.36 15.58 -7.53
N TYR A 287 -5.07 14.45 -7.52
CA TYR A 287 -4.61 13.20 -8.13
C TYR A 287 -4.95 13.05 -9.63
N ASP A 288 -5.70 13.99 -10.22
CA ASP A 288 -6.15 13.97 -11.62
C ASP A 288 -6.44 15.42 -12.06
N GLY A 289 -5.39 16.13 -12.45
CA GLY A 289 -5.46 17.58 -12.60
C GLY A 289 -4.36 18.21 -13.42
N VAL A 290 -4.64 19.40 -13.93
CA VAL A 290 -3.69 20.23 -14.68
C VAL A 290 -2.96 21.14 -13.70
N TYR A 291 -1.64 21.01 -13.65
CA TYR A 291 -0.75 21.83 -12.86
C TYR A 291 -0.07 22.84 -13.76
N GLY A 292 0.15 24.05 -13.26
CA GLY A 292 0.91 25.04 -14.01
C GLY A 292 1.36 26.23 -13.20
N LYS A 293 2.23 27.03 -13.82
CA LYS A 293 2.72 28.28 -13.26
C LYS A 293 3.28 29.19 -14.35
N LYS A 294 3.15 30.48 -14.11
CA LYS A 294 3.71 31.52 -14.95
C LYS A 294 5.08 31.98 -14.47
N ILE A 295 5.97 32.30 -15.40
CA ILE A 295 7.30 32.85 -15.14
C ILE A 295 7.71 33.84 -16.24
N THR A 296 8.49 34.85 -15.87
CA THR A 296 9.16 35.73 -16.81
C THR A 296 10.55 35.19 -17.13
N LEU A 297 10.85 34.97 -18.41
CA LEU A 297 12.17 34.51 -18.86
C LEU A 297 13.03 35.68 -19.34
N LEU A 298 14.31 35.64 -18.98
CA LEU A 298 15.29 36.70 -19.27
C LEU A 298 16.36 36.29 -20.29
N GLY A 299 16.56 34.98 -20.49
CA GLY A 299 17.51 34.46 -21.48
C GLY A 299 16.95 34.58 -22.89
N GLU A 300 17.83 34.80 -23.86
CA GLU A 300 17.47 34.79 -25.29
C GLU A 300 17.71 33.41 -25.89
N GLY A 301 17.01 33.09 -26.97
CA GLY A 301 17.17 31.85 -27.72
C GLY A 301 16.14 30.77 -27.39
N LEU A 302 16.43 29.55 -27.83
CA LEU A 302 15.59 28.39 -27.59
C LEU A 302 15.85 27.84 -26.18
N HIS A 303 14.82 27.88 -25.33
CA HIS A 303 14.84 27.21 -24.05
C HIS A 303 14.48 25.75 -24.18
N ARG A 304 14.84 24.96 -23.17
CA ARG A 304 14.40 23.57 -23.04
C ARG A 304 13.90 23.31 -21.64
N TYR A 305 12.90 22.45 -21.52
CA TYR A 305 12.28 22.16 -20.24
C TYR A 305 11.82 20.72 -20.11
N TYR A 306 11.66 20.29 -18.88
CA TYR A 306 11.03 19.02 -18.54
C TYR A 306 10.23 19.18 -17.24
N PHE A 307 9.41 18.18 -16.94
CA PHE A 307 8.65 18.11 -15.71
C PHE A 307 9.09 16.92 -14.89
N TRP A 308 8.93 17.03 -13.58
CA TRP A 308 8.96 15.87 -12.72
C TRP A 308 8.02 16.07 -11.53
N THR A 309 7.59 14.96 -10.94
CA THR A 309 6.73 14.95 -9.77
C THR A 309 7.20 13.90 -8.77
N ILE A 310 6.84 14.11 -7.52
CA ILE A 310 6.88 13.08 -6.46
C ILE A 310 5.52 13.12 -5.76
N ASN A 311 4.90 11.96 -5.55
CA ASN A 311 3.60 11.86 -4.89
C ASN A 311 3.68 11.41 -3.43
N THR A 312 2.53 11.23 -2.79
CA THR A 312 2.43 10.79 -1.39
C THR A 312 2.86 9.35 -1.15
N ASN A 313 3.04 8.56 -2.21
CA ASN A 313 3.64 7.22 -2.16
C ASN A 313 5.15 7.25 -2.51
N GLU A 314 5.76 8.44 -2.52
CA GLU A 314 7.19 8.66 -2.81
C GLU A 314 7.64 8.26 -4.23
N THR A 315 6.71 7.94 -5.13
CA THR A 315 7.05 7.60 -6.51
C THR A 315 7.42 8.86 -7.28
N VAL A 316 8.56 8.80 -7.95
CA VAL A 316 9.07 9.89 -8.79
C VAL A 316 8.77 9.59 -10.26
N LYS A 317 8.21 10.57 -10.96
CA LYS A 317 7.94 10.46 -12.40
C LYS A 317 8.47 11.68 -13.15
N TYR A 318 9.06 11.43 -14.32
CA TYR A 318 9.59 12.46 -15.22
C TYR A 318 8.75 12.56 -16.49
N TYR A 319 8.75 13.74 -17.10
CA TYR A 319 8.26 13.95 -18.46
C TYR A 319 9.20 14.93 -19.20
N PRO A 320 9.79 14.55 -20.34
CA PRO A 320 9.79 13.21 -20.95
C PRO A 320 10.37 12.14 -20.00
N GLU A 321 10.07 10.87 -20.24
CA GLU A 321 10.47 9.75 -19.37
C GLU A 321 11.99 9.74 -19.10
N ASN A 322 12.78 10.13 -20.11
CA ASN A 322 14.25 10.15 -20.05
C ASN A 322 14.85 11.50 -19.59
N ALA A 323 14.05 12.41 -19.04
CA ALA A 323 14.59 13.67 -18.52
C ALA A 323 15.59 13.42 -17.37
N PRO A 324 16.67 14.21 -17.24
CA PRO A 324 16.95 15.43 -17.98
C PRO A 324 17.66 15.22 -19.33
N ALA A 325 17.94 13.98 -19.75
CA ALA A 325 18.65 13.72 -21.01
C ALA A 325 17.80 14.10 -22.24
N GLU A 326 16.49 13.89 -22.17
CA GLU A 326 15.52 14.38 -23.15
C GLU A 326 14.70 15.53 -22.55
N GLN A 327 14.50 16.58 -23.34
CA GLN A 327 13.80 17.79 -22.92
C GLN A 327 12.87 18.28 -24.04
N ILE A 328 11.81 18.96 -23.66
CA ILE A 328 10.88 19.61 -24.58
C ILE A 328 11.49 20.93 -25.03
N GLU A 329 11.46 21.21 -26.32
CA GLU A 329 11.96 22.46 -26.89
C GLU A 329 10.93 23.59 -26.83
N GLY A 330 11.29 24.68 -26.17
CA GLY A 330 10.48 25.89 -26.03
C GLY A 330 10.55 26.49 -24.62
N PRO A 331 10.04 27.71 -24.43
CA PRO A 331 9.66 28.67 -25.47
C PRO A 331 10.92 29.24 -26.15
N PHE A 332 10.73 29.93 -27.29
CA PHE A 332 11.82 30.67 -27.94
C PHE A 332 11.73 32.16 -27.65
N LEU A 333 12.79 32.74 -27.11
CA LEU A 333 12.89 34.18 -26.85
C LEU A 333 13.75 34.87 -27.91
N LEU A 334 13.18 35.90 -28.53
CA LEU A 334 13.88 36.71 -29.53
C LEU A 334 15.06 37.50 -28.93
N PRO A 335 16.19 37.59 -29.66
CA PRO A 335 17.30 38.44 -29.27
C PRO A 335 16.93 39.92 -29.18
N SER A 336 17.50 40.62 -28.18
CA SER A 336 17.40 42.07 -28.01
C SER A 336 18.20 42.80 -29.11
N GLY A 337 17.58 42.93 -30.28
CA GLY A 337 18.21 43.56 -31.45
C GLY A 337 17.40 43.47 -32.74
N ILE A 338 16.46 42.51 -32.84
CA ILE A 338 15.49 42.44 -33.94
C ILE A 338 14.35 43.44 -33.64
N SER A 339 14.64 44.73 -33.82
CA SER A 339 13.72 45.84 -33.57
C SER A 339 12.58 45.87 -34.59
N GLU A 340 11.42 46.42 -34.22
CA GLU A 340 10.27 46.64 -35.12
C GLU A 340 10.64 47.42 -36.40
N ASN A 341 11.72 48.22 -36.35
CA ASN A 341 12.21 49.01 -37.48
C ASN A 341 12.75 48.17 -38.65
N ASP A 342 13.11 46.89 -38.46
CA ASP A 342 13.51 46.00 -39.55
C ASP A 342 12.30 45.48 -40.37
N ILE A 343 11.09 45.53 -39.79
CA ILE A 343 9.84 45.03 -40.39
C ILE A 343 9.07 46.15 -41.08
N GLU A 344 9.14 47.37 -40.56
CA GLU A 344 8.37 48.51 -41.07
C GLU A 344 8.80 49.00 -42.45
N LYS A 345 10.02 48.68 -42.93
CA LYS A 345 10.49 49.18 -44.23
C LYS A 345 9.97 48.43 -45.47
N LYS A 346 9.27 47.30 -45.32
CA LYS A 346 8.81 46.53 -46.49
C LYS A 346 7.47 45.79 -46.38
N GLY A 347 6.84 45.70 -45.21
CA GLY A 347 5.66 44.83 -45.05
C GLY A 347 5.99 43.34 -45.25
N GLU A 348 7.27 42.98 -45.23
CA GLU A 348 7.79 41.62 -45.38
C GLU A 348 7.88 40.95 -43.99
N SER A 349 7.66 39.64 -43.94
CA SER A 349 7.91 38.84 -42.74
C SER A 349 9.39 38.47 -42.67
N ILE A 350 9.98 38.47 -41.47
CA ILE A 350 11.37 38.04 -41.27
C ILE A 350 11.36 36.59 -40.82
N ILE A 351 12.12 35.75 -41.52
CA ILE A 351 12.38 34.36 -41.12
C ILE A 351 13.72 34.30 -40.41
N PHE A 352 13.80 33.63 -39.27
CA PHE A 352 15.06 33.36 -38.57
C PHE A 352 15.09 31.93 -38.02
N ASP A 353 16.30 31.38 -37.89
CA ASP A 353 16.52 30.04 -37.32
C ASP A 353 16.56 30.06 -35.78
N ILE A 354 16.74 28.89 -35.15
CA ILE A 354 16.85 28.72 -33.69
C ILE A 354 18.03 29.47 -33.05
N THR A 355 18.97 29.98 -33.84
CA THR A 355 20.09 30.80 -33.36
C THR A 355 19.81 32.30 -33.44
N GLY A 356 18.63 32.68 -33.97
CA GLY A 356 18.27 34.07 -34.25
C GLY A 356 18.86 34.61 -35.55
N ARG A 357 19.48 33.77 -36.39
CA ARG A 357 20.04 34.20 -37.68
C ARG A 357 18.92 34.44 -38.68
N ILE A 358 18.89 35.64 -39.27
CA ILE A 358 17.94 35.99 -40.33
C ILE A 358 18.22 35.17 -41.60
N MET A 359 17.18 34.48 -42.07
CA MET A 359 17.18 33.70 -43.31
C MET A 359 16.77 34.61 -44.47
N LYS A 360 17.65 34.74 -45.47
CA LYS A 360 17.41 35.52 -46.70
C LYS A 360 16.92 34.62 -47.84
N CYS A 361 15.88 33.84 -47.58
CA CYS A 361 15.32 32.91 -48.56
C CYS A 361 13.81 32.77 -48.37
N ASP A 362 13.13 32.20 -49.38
CA ASP A 362 11.72 31.86 -49.28
C ASP A 362 11.50 30.66 -48.35
N ILE A 363 10.32 30.58 -47.73
CA ILE A 363 9.97 29.48 -46.80
C ILE A 363 10.13 28.09 -47.45
N LYS A 364 9.91 28.01 -48.77
CA LYS A 364 10.00 26.78 -49.57
C LYS A 364 11.44 26.30 -49.74
N GLU A 365 12.40 27.22 -49.60
CA GLU A 365 13.83 26.96 -49.79
C GLU A 365 14.50 26.54 -48.48
N LEU A 366 13.82 26.69 -47.34
CA LEU A 366 14.36 26.31 -46.03
C LEU A 366 14.68 24.80 -45.97
N PRO A 367 15.85 24.41 -45.43
CA PRO A 367 16.14 23.04 -45.03
C PRO A 367 15.17 22.50 -43.97
N ASN A 368 15.25 21.20 -43.69
CA ASN A 368 14.52 20.61 -42.56
C ASN A 368 15.01 21.23 -41.25
N GLY A 369 14.08 21.71 -40.43
CA GLY A 369 14.42 22.39 -39.19
C GLY A 369 13.29 23.25 -38.61
N ILE A 370 13.60 23.88 -37.49
CA ILE A 370 12.70 24.81 -36.79
C ILE A 370 13.11 26.22 -37.15
N TYR A 371 12.14 27.00 -37.60
CA TYR A 371 12.31 28.42 -37.89
C TYR A 371 11.18 29.21 -37.25
N PHE A 372 11.34 30.52 -37.26
CA PHE A 372 10.35 31.43 -36.73
C PHE A 372 10.10 32.54 -37.73
N ILE A 373 8.82 32.90 -37.89
CA ILE A 373 8.38 34.00 -38.74
C ILE A 373 7.90 35.12 -37.83
N LYS A 374 8.48 36.31 -37.96
CA LYS A 374 7.97 37.52 -37.33
C LYS A 374 7.23 38.39 -38.35
N SER A 375 5.99 38.75 -38.05
CA SER A 375 5.14 39.63 -38.85
C SER A 375 4.45 40.67 -37.95
N LYS A 376 4.81 41.95 -38.10
CA LYS A 376 4.37 43.05 -37.21
C LYS A 376 4.51 42.67 -35.72
N ASN A 377 3.42 42.27 -35.07
CA ASN A 377 3.33 41.96 -33.63
C ASN A 377 3.17 40.46 -33.33
N ASN A 378 3.22 39.59 -34.36
CA ASN A 378 3.06 38.15 -34.19
C ASN A 378 4.35 37.42 -34.56
N ILE A 379 4.74 36.47 -33.72
CA ILE A 379 5.79 35.50 -33.99
C ILE A 379 5.09 34.14 -34.13
N ARG A 380 5.51 33.35 -35.12
CA ARG A 380 5.01 32.00 -35.32
C ARG A 380 6.18 31.05 -35.51
N LYS A 381 6.22 29.98 -34.72
CA LYS A 381 7.09 28.82 -34.95
C LYS A 381 6.62 28.09 -36.22
N ILE A 382 7.57 27.67 -37.05
CA ILE A 382 7.33 26.83 -38.22
C ILE A 382 8.31 25.64 -38.19
N ASN A 383 7.77 24.43 -38.34
CA ASN A 383 8.57 23.22 -38.53
C ASN A 383 8.57 22.89 -40.02
N VAL A 384 9.75 22.96 -40.65
CA VAL A 384 9.94 22.58 -42.05
C VAL A 384 10.39 21.12 -42.09
N ILE A 385 9.57 20.28 -42.74
CA ILE A 385 9.86 18.86 -42.97
C ILE A 385 9.64 18.61 -44.48
N LYS A 386 10.72 18.30 -45.18
CA LYS A 386 10.76 17.88 -46.60
C LYS A 386 10.97 16.39 -46.71
#